data_AF-A0A7Z6T6A7-F1
#
_entry.id   AF-A0A7Z6T6A7-F1
#
_cell.length_a   1.000
_cell.length_b   1.000
_cell.length_c   1.000
_cell.angle_alpha   90.00
_cell.angle_beta   90.00
_cell.angle_gamma   90.00
#
_symmetry.space_group_name_H-M   'P 1'
#
loop_
_entity.id
_entity.type
_entity.pdbx_description
1 polymer ?
#
loop_
_entity_poly.entity_id
_entity_poly.type
_entity_poly.pdbx_seq_one_letter_code
_entity_poly.pdbx_strand_id
1 'polypeptide(L)'
;MYDVKTREQVLALVAQGRSLNSVSKQTGISRAAIRSWQTRLEPLDTNRGEPCPRCAETPTAIENPSSYAYLLGLYLGDGWISTSRRGVHFLRIACDDAWPGLIDACADAVQLARPGNKVFRLQREGCKNVTCWSKHWPCLFPQHGPGKKHERRIALEPWQQEIVDAHPWEFIRGLIHSDGCRITNWATRMVGGERKRYEYPRYFFTNRSDDIRKLFSDTLTAVGVEWTTLARGSKPLNISVARRASVALMDAHVGPKY
;
A
#
# COMPACT_ATOMS: atom_id res chain seq x y z
N MET A 1 26.94 -14.31 -15.41
CA MET A 1 26.38 -15.26 -14.42
C MET A 1 26.58 -16.65 -15.00
N TYR A 2 27.12 -17.61 -14.26
CA TYR A 2 27.39 -18.97 -14.79
C TYR A 2 26.08 -19.75 -14.98
N ASP A 3 25.94 -20.43 -16.11
CA ASP A 3 24.82 -21.31 -16.44
C ASP A 3 24.79 -22.57 -15.56
N VAL A 4 23.66 -23.28 -15.55
CA VAL A 4 23.45 -24.47 -14.69
C VAL A 4 24.46 -25.57 -15.00
N LYS A 5 24.73 -25.84 -16.28
CA LYS A 5 25.64 -26.89 -16.73
C LYS A 5 27.07 -26.66 -16.24
N THR A 6 27.54 -25.42 -16.28
CA THR A 6 28.83 -25.03 -15.71
C THR A 6 28.88 -25.29 -14.21
N ARG A 7 27.80 -25.04 -13.48
CA ARG A 7 27.74 -25.29 -12.02
C ARG A 7 27.73 -26.77 -11.70
N GLU A 8 26.99 -27.58 -12.45
CA GLU A 8 26.96 -29.04 -12.31
C GLU A 8 28.35 -29.64 -12.49
N GLN A 9 29.08 -29.21 -13.53
CA GLN A 9 30.44 -29.65 -13.78
C GLN A 9 31.38 -29.30 -12.62
N VAL A 10 31.24 -28.10 -12.06
CA VAL A 10 32.06 -27.64 -10.93
C VAL A 10 31.72 -28.40 -9.65
N LEU A 11 30.44 -28.68 -9.40
CA LEU A 11 30.02 -29.49 -8.25
C LEU A 11 30.44 -30.95 -8.40
N ALA A 12 30.46 -31.50 -9.61
CA ALA A 12 30.99 -32.84 -9.87
C ALA A 12 32.48 -32.94 -9.51
N LEU A 13 33.28 -31.90 -9.81
CA LEU A 13 34.68 -31.84 -9.39
C LEU A 13 34.83 -31.82 -7.86
N VAL A 14 33.93 -31.14 -7.16
CA VAL A 14 33.93 -31.14 -5.68
C VAL A 14 33.47 -32.51 -5.13
N ALA A 15 32.48 -33.14 -5.76
CA ALA A 15 32.00 -34.47 -5.37
C ALA A 15 33.06 -35.58 -5.51
N GLN A 16 34.07 -35.38 -6.37
CA GLN A 16 35.25 -36.23 -6.47
C GLN A 16 36.24 -36.08 -5.29
N GLY A 17 35.88 -35.33 -4.24
CA GLY A 17 36.73 -35.11 -3.07
C GLY A 17 37.76 -33.99 -3.22
N ARG A 18 37.71 -33.20 -4.29
CA ARG A 18 38.63 -32.08 -4.51
C ARG A 18 38.29 -30.91 -3.59
N SER A 19 39.32 -30.26 -3.03
CA SER A 19 39.12 -29.06 -2.22
C SER A 19 38.60 -27.88 -3.04
N LEU A 20 37.79 -27.02 -2.43
CA LEU A 20 37.28 -25.81 -3.07
C LEU A 20 38.40 -24.90 -3.62
N ASN A 21 39.57 -24.90 -2.98
CA ASN A 21 40.75 -24.15 -3.44
C ASN A 21 41.28 -24.71 -4.77
N SER A 22 41.39 -26.03 -4.88
CA SER A 22 41.85 -26.70 -6.11
C SER A 22 40.87 -26.45 -7.26
N VAL A 23 39.57 -26.65 -7.03
CA VAL A 23 38.53 -26.43 -8.04
C VAL A 23 38.47 -24.95 -8.46
N SER A 24 38.62 -24.02 -7.50
CA SER A 24 38.65 -22.57 -7.79
C SER A 24 39.84 -22.19 -8.68
N LYS A 25 41.04 -22.70 -8.39
CA LYS A 25 42.23 -22.47 -9.24
C LYS A 25 42.09 -23.08 -10.63
N GLN A 26 41.50 -24.28 -10.73
CA GLN A 26 41.31 -24.98 -12.01
C GLN A 26 40.28 -24.28 -12.91
N THR A 27 39.20 -23.76 -12.33
CA THR A 27 38.05 -23.25 -13.09
C THR A 27 38.00 -21.73 -13.19
N GLY A 28 38.83 -21.01 -12.41
CA GLY A 28 38.77 -19.55 -12.28
C GLY A 28 37.55 -19.04 -11.51
N ILE A 29 36.69 -19.93 -11.01
CA ILE A 29 35.46 -19.60 -10.30
C ILE A 29 35.78 -19.38 -8.83
N SER A 30 35.23 -18.32 -8.23
CA SER A 30 35.50 -18.01 -6.82
C SER A 30 34.98 -19.11 -5.89
N ARG A 31 35.72 -19.40 -4.82
CA ARG A 31 35.29 -20.34 -3.76
C ARG A 31 33.92 -20.01 -3.18
N ALA A 32 33.58 -18.72 -3.10
CA ALA A 32 32.27 -18.27 -2.61
C ALA A 32 31.12 -18.69 -3.55
N ALA A 33 31.33 -18.62 -4.87
CA ALA A 33 30.37 -19.11 -5.84
C ALA A 33 30.20 -20.64 -5.77
N ILE A 34 31.31 -21.39 -5.70
CA ILE A 34 31.28 -22.85 -5.56
C ILE A 34 30.51 -23.28 -4.30
N ARG A 35 30.80 -22.64 -3.15
CA ARG A 35 30.09 -22.90 -1.89
C ARG A 35 28.60 -22.57 -1.97
N SER A 36 28.25 -21.46 -2.63
CA SER A 36 26.84 -21.10 -2.89
C SER A 36 26.12 -22.17 -3.71
N TRP A 37 26.80 -22.78 -4.70
CA TRP A 37 26.21 -23.81 -5.55
C TRP A 37 25.98 -25.14 -4.84
N GLN A 38 26.80 -25.47 -3.84
CA GLN A 38 26.55 -26.64 -2.98
C GLN A 38 25.24 -26.51 -2.19
N THR A 39 24.83 -25.28 -1.86
CA THR A 39 23.53 -25.01 -1.22
C THR A 39 22.41 -24.87 -2.25
N ARG A 40 22.70 -24.28 -3.41
CA ARG A 40 21.72 -24.07 -4.49
C ARG A 40 22.40 -24.05 -5.85
N LEU A 41 22.20 -25.13 -6.61
CA LEU A 41 22.68 -25.26 -7.98
C LEU A 41 22.05 -24.20 -8.90
N GLU A 42 20.73 -24.07 -8.84
CA GLU A 42 19.99 -23.16 -9.72
C GLU A 42 20.40 -21.69 -9.52
N PRO A 43 20.57 -20.92 -10.61
CA PRO A 43 20.64 -19.47 -10.53
C PRO A 43 19.50 -18.93 -9.69
N LEU A 44 19.79 -17.87 -8.92
CA LEU A 44 18.71 -16.97 -8.54
C LEU A 44 18.12 -16.49 -9.84
N ASP A 45 16.92 -16.93 -10.13
CA ASP A 45 16.19 -16.50 -11.30
C ASP A 45 16.06 -14.98 -11.19
N THR A 46 16.78 -14.31 -12.09
CA THR A 46 16.86 -12.85 -12.18
C THR A 46 15.58 -12.27 -12.76
N ASN A 47 14.69 -13.13 -13.25
CA ASN A 47 13.37 -12.81 -13.79
C ASN A 47 12.26 -13.01 -12.74
N ARG A 48 12.59 -13.13 -11.44
CA ARG A 48 11.59 -13.25 -10.36
C ARG A 48 10.98 -11.91 -9.95
N GLY A 49 10.24 -11.32 -10.88
CA GLY A 49 9.06 -10.56 -10.54
C GLY A 49 7.99 -10.96 -11.52
N GLU A 50 6.76 -11.21 -11.06
CA GLU A 50 5.63 -11.25 -11.98
C GLU A 50 5.68 -10.01 -12.88
N PRO A 51 5.46 -10.18 -14.20
CA PRO A 51 5.49 -9.07 -15.12
C PRO A 51 4.59 -7.96 -14.57
N CYS A 52 5.10 -6.74 -14.53
CA CYS A 52 4.28 -5.64 -14.07
C CYS A 52 3.14 -5.43 -15.07
N PRO A 53 1.87 -5.43 -14.63
CA PRO A 53 0.73 -5.22 -15.53
C PRO A 53 0.81 -3.86 -16.24
N ARG A 54 1.63 -2.93 -15.75
CA ARG A 54 1.80 -1.60 -16.34
C ARG A 54 3.04 -1.46 -17.23
N CYS A 55 3.99 -2.38 -17.16
CA CYS A 55 5.26 -2.29 -17.92
C CYS A 55 5.34 -3.21 -19.13
N ALA A 56 4.37 -4.11 -19.34
CA ALA A 56 4.29 -4.91 -20.55
C ALA A 56 4.04 -4.02 -21.78
N GLU A 57 4.46 -4.49 -22.97
CA GLU A 57 4.26 -3.75 -24.24
C GLU A 57 2.81 -3.31 -24.44
N THR A 58 1.88 -4.18 -24.03
CA THR A 58 0.47 -3.84 -23.83
C THR A 58 0.16 -3.95 -22.34
N PRO A 59 -0.14 -2.83 -21.65
CA PRO A 59 -0.52 -2.87 -20.24
C PRO A 59 -1.76 -3.75 -20.03
N THR A 60 -1.69 -4.64 -19.04
CA THR A 60 -2.79 -5.51 -18.64
C THR A 60 -3.56 -4.92 -17.46
N ALA A 61 -4.74 -5.50 -17.18
CA ALA A 61 -5.57 -5.15 -16.05
C ALA A 61 -4.88 -5.50 -14.71
N ILE A 62 -5.24 -4.78 -13.66
CA ILE A 62 -4.88 -5.17 -12.29
C ILE A 62 -5.76 -6.36 -11.90
N GLU A 63 -5.14 -7.47 -11.50
CA GLU A 63 -5.83 -8.73 -11.20
C GLU A 63 -6.82 -8.61 -10.04
N ASN A 64 -6.48 -7.83 -9.01
CA ASN A 64 -7.30 -7.61 -7.83
C ASN A 64 -7.67 -6.10 -7.70
N PRO A 65 -8.62 -5.59 -8.51
CA PRO A 65 -8.90 -4.16 -8.59
C PRO A 65 -9.49 -3.59 -7.29
N SER A 66 -10.36 -4.32 -6.59
CA SER A 66 -10.91 -3.90 -5.29
C SER A 66 -9.82 -3.76 -4.21
N SER A 67 -8.94 -4.76 -4.10
CA SER A 67 -7.79 -4.69 -3.19
C SER A 67 -6.82 -3.57 -3.56
N TYR A 68 -6.63 -3.31 -4.85
CA TYR A 68 -5.84 -2.18 -5.32
C TYR A 68 -6.48 -0.84 -4.95
N ALA A 69 -7.80 -0.68 -5.09
CA ALA A 69 -8.51 0.54 -4.68
C ALA A 69 -8.32 0.82 -3.17
N TYR A 70 -8.46 -0.21 -2.33
CA TYR A 70 -8.16 -0.12 -0.90
C TYR A 70 -6.71 0.29 -0.63
N LEU A 71 -5.76 -0.38 -1.29
CA LEU A 71 -4.34 -0.08 -1.15
C LEU A 71 -3.98 1.33 -1.62
N LEU A 72 -4.63 1.82 -2.68
CA LEU A 72 -4.47 3.17 -3.19
C LEU A 72 -4.91 4.20 -2.15
N GLY A 73 -6.04 3.99 -1.49
CA GLY A 73 -6.48 4.83 -0.37
C GLY A 73 -5.45 4.88 0.76
N LEU A 74 -4.96 3.71 1.21
CA LEU A 74 -3.91 3.63 2.23
C LEU A 74 -2.60 4.31 1.78
N TYR A 75 -2.22 4.14 0.52
CA TYR A 75 -1.02 4.76 -0.04
C TYR A 75 -1.13 6.28 -0.06
N LEU A 76 -2.29 6.83 -0.43
CA LEU A 76 -2.52 8.26 -0.47
C LEU A 76 -2.50 8.90 0.91
N GLY A 77 -2.99 8.23 1.94
CA GLY A 77 -2.85 8.70 3.32
C GLY A 77 -1.46 8.44 3.90
N ASP A 78 -1.25 7.24 4.44
CA ASP A 78 -0.07 6.87 5.25
C ASP A 78 1.07 6.21 4.47
N GLY A 79 0.91 6.03 3.16
CA GLY A 79 1.92 5.38 2.33
C GLY A 79 3.02 6.30 1.80
N TRP A 80 4.18 5.73 1.53
CA TRP A 80 5.21 6.37 0.71
C TRP A 80 6.07 5.33 -0.01
N ILE A 81 6.70 5.79 -1.09
CA ILE A 81 7.67 5.00 -1.83
C ILE A 81 9.04 5.63 -1.67
N SER A 82 10.02 4.83 -1.23
CA SER A 82 11.43 5.25 -1.15
C SER A 82 12.29 4.47 -2.15
N THR A 83 13.16 5.17 -2.85
CA THR A 83 14.11 4.58 -3.80
C THR A 83 15.34 4.02 -3.10
N SER A 84 15.80 2.85 -3.54
CA SER A 84 17.01 2.18 -3.08
C SER A 84 17.97 1.94 -4.26
N ARG A 85 19.13 1.34 -3.95
CA ARG A 85 20.15 1.01 -4.97
C ARG A 85 19.56 0.13 -6.06
N ARG A 86 20.12 0.24 -7.28
CA ARG A 86 19.76 -0.58 -8.45
C ARG A 86 18.30 -0.43 -8.90
N GLY A 87 17.69 0.74 -8.66
CA GLY A 87 16.33 1.05 -9.12
C GLY A 87 15.23 0.26 -8.41
N VAL A 88 15.50 -0.25 -7.19
CA VAL A 88 14.50 -0.95 -6.38
C VAL A 88 13.76 0.07 -5.52
N HIS A 89 12.45 -0.05 -5.43
CA HIS A 89 11.62 0.82 -4.60
C HIS A 89 11.03 0.04 -3.43
N PHE A 90 10.88 0.71 -2.28
CA PHE A 90 10.15 0.19 -1.12
C PHE A 90 8.83 0.93 -1.01
N LEU A 91 7.71 0.22 -1.13
CA LEU A 91 6.44 0.70 -0.62
C LEU A 91 6.43 0.51 0.89
N ARG A 92 5.99 1.53 1.61
CA ARG A 92 5.82 1.53 3.06
C ARG A 92 4.48 2.18 3.38
N ILE A 93 3.71 1.54 4.24
CA ILE A 93 2.46 2.08 4.77
C ILE A 93 2.56 1.98 6.29
N ALA A 94 2.45 3.11 6.98
CA ALA A 94 2.42 3.13 8.44
C ALA A 94 1.01 2.77 8.92
N CYS A 95 0.93 1.86 9.89
CA CYS A 95 -0.32 1.40 10.46
C CYS A 95 -0.19 1.40 11.99
N ASP A 96 -1.06 2.14 12.68
CA ASP A 96 -1.04 2.27 14.15
C ASP A 96 -1.22 0.91 14.84
N ASP A 97 -0.46 0.67 15.91
CA ASP A 97 -0.52 -0.59 16.67
C ASP A 97 -1.86 -0.85 17.35
N ALA A 98 -2.69 0.19 17.54
CA ALA A 98 -4.05 0.08 18.06
C ALA A 98 -5.01 -0.65 17.10
N TRP A 99 -4.65 -0.84 15.83
CA TRP A 99 -5.51 -1.44 14.79
C TRP A 99 -4.83 -2.64 14.11
N PRO A 100 -4.65 -3.78 14.82
CA PRO A 100 -4.05 -4.99 14.25
C PRO A 100 -4.77 -5.52 13.01
N GLY A 101 -6.09 -5.45 12.95
CA GLY A 101 -6.86 -5.87 11.77
C GLY A 101 -6.56 -5.03 10.52
N LEU A 102 -6.35 -3.72 10.70
CA LEU A 102 -5.88 -2.83 9.64
C LEU A 102 -4.48 -3.22 9.14
N ILE A 103 -3.56 -3.55 10.05
CA ILE A 103 -2.20 -4.00 9.70
C ILE A 103 -2.27 -5.29 8.85
N ASP A 104 -3.14 -6.23 9.20
CA ASP A 104 -3.38 -7.46 8.44
C ASP A 104 -3.96 -7.15 7.06
N ALA A 105 -5.05 -6.38 6.98
CA ALA A 105 -5.67 -5.99 5.72
C ALA A 105 -4.72 -5.21 4.80
N CYS A 106 -3.87 -4.35 5.36
CA CYS A 106 -2.83 -3.65 4.61
C CYS A 106 -1.79 -4.63 4.06
N ALA A 107 -1.34 -5.61 4.85
CA ALA A 107 -0.38 -6.61 4.40
C ALA A 107 -0.94 -7.47 3.27
N ASP A 108 -2.20 -7.89 3.37
CA ASP A 108 -2.89 -8.67 2.34
C ASP A 108 -3.05 -7.87 1.05
N ALA A 109 -3.45 -6.61 1.13
CA ALA A 109 -3.59 -5.74 -0.04
C ALA A 109 -2.25 -5.50 -0.74
N VAL A 110 -1.16 -5.29 0.01
CA VAL A 110 0.20 -5.19 -0.57
C VAL A 110 0.62 -6.51 -1.21
N GLN A 111 0.29 -7.64 -0.58
CA GLN A 111 0.63 -8.98 -1.09
C GLN A 111 -0.12 -9.30 -2.39
N LEU A 112 -1.42 -8.97 -2.47
CA LEU A 112 -2.24 -9.14 -3.68
C LEU A 112 -1.83 -8.21 -4.81
N ALA A 113 -1.32 -7.01 -4.51
CA ALA A 113 -0.81 -6.11 -5.53
C ALA A 113 0.50 -6.61 -6.16
N ARG A 114 1.30 -7.40 -5.42
CA ARG A 114 2.56 -8.01 -5.87
C ARG A 114 2.76 -9.42 -5.26
N PRO A 115 2.03 -10.45 -5.74
CA PRO A 115 2.10 -11.82 -5.21
C PRO A 115 3.52 -12.40 -5.17
N GLY A 116 4.34 -12.11 -6.19
CA GLY A 116 5.74 -12.56 -6.24
C GLY A 116 6.71 -11.85 -5.27
N ASN A 117 6.29 -10.81 -4.55
CA ASN A 117 7.16 -10.02 -3.69
C ASN A 117 6.85 -10.27 -2.21
N LYS A 118 7.90 -10.32 -1.37
CA LYS A 118 7.74 -10.55 0.07
C LYS A 118 7.23 -9.29 0.78
N VAL A 119 6.07 -9.41 1.43
CA VAL A 119 5.58 -8.44 2.41
C VAL A 119 6.15 -8.74 3.79
N PHE A 120 6.54 -7.70 4.52
CA PHE A 120 7.01 -7.81 5.90
C PHE A 120 6.65 -6.58 6.70
N ARG A 121 6.53 -6.76 8.02
CA ARG A 121 6.13 -5.72 8.96
C ARG A 121 7.34 -5.30 9.78
N LEU A 122 7.57 -4.00 9.88
CA LEU A 122 8.65 -3.44 10.68
C LEU A 122 8.08 -2.60 11.82
N GLN A 123 8.35 -3.00 13.06
CA GLN A 123 7.95 -2.23 14.24
C GLN A 123 8.60 -0.84 14.25
N ARG A 124 7.81 0.17 14.62
CA ARG A 124 8.21 1.55 14.91
C ARG A 124 7.54 1.99 16.21
N GLU A 125 7.81 3.21 16.66
CA GLU A 125 7.18 3.74 17.86
C GLU A 125 5.69 4.00 17.59
N GLY A 126 4.81 3.25 18.26
CA GLY A 126 3.36 3.35 18.15
C GLY A 126 2.73 2.83 16.85
N CYS A 127 3.51 2.27 15.92
CA CYS A 127 3.00 1.75 14.66
C CYS A 127 3.89 0.67 14.03
N LYS A 128 3.34 -0.04 13.05
CA LYS A 128 4.06 -0.95 12.15
C LYS A 128 4.07 -0.42 10.73
N ASN A 129 5.24 -0.45 10.12
CA ASN A 129 5.36 -0.22 8.68
C ASN A 129 5.16 -1.53 7.93
N VAL A 130 4.04 -1.67 7.22
CA VAL A 130 3.86 -2.72 6.22
C VAL A 130 4.71 -2.35 5.01
N THR A 131 5.68 -3.21 4.68
CA THR A 131 6.71 -2.92 3.69
C THR A 131 6.80 -4.02 2.64
N CYS A 132 6.99 -3.62 1.38
CA CYS A 132 7.32 -4.54 0.30
C CYS A 132 8.26 -3.85 -0.70
N TRP A 133 9.23 -4.58 -1.25
CA TRP A 133 10.17 -4.06 -2.24
C TRP A 133 9.85 -4.58 -3.63
N SER A 134 9.85 -3.70 -4.62
CA SER A 134 9.63 -4.01 -6.04
C SER A 134 10.21 -2.89 -6.90
N LYS A 135 10.65 -3.20 -8.11
CA LYS A 135 10.99 -2.15 -9.11
C LYS A 135 9.75 -1.42 -9.63
N HIS A 136 8.57 -2.00 -9.44
CA HIS A 136 7.34 -1.58 -10.11
C HIS A 136 6.37 -0.78 -9.23
N TRP A 137 6.74 -0.46 -7.98
CA TRP A 137 5.87 0.37 -7.14
C TRP A 137 5.54 1.73 -7.76
N PRO A 138 6.48 2.46 -8.40
CA PRO A 138 6.12 3.69 -9.11
C PRO A 138 5.13 3.49 -10.26
N CYS A 139 5.12 2.30 -10.89
CA CYS A 139 4.19 1.98 -11.97
C CYS A 139 2.77 1.74 -11.45
N LEU A 140 2.63 1.21 -10.23
CA LEU A 140 1.35 1.01 -9.56
C LEU A 140 0.88 2.27 -8.81
N PHE A 141 1.79 3.18 -8.47
CA PHE A 141 1.51 4.44 -7.78
C PHE A 141 2.19 5.60 -8.51
N PRO A 142 1.68 6.01 -9.68
CA PRO A 142 2.29 7.08 -10.50
C PRO A 142 2.26 8.45 -9.81
N GLN A 143 1.53 8.59 -8.70
CA GLN A 143 1.57 9.74 -7.80
C GLN A 143 2.90 9.88 -7.04
N HIS A 144 3.82 8.91 -7.16
CA HIS A 144 5.17 9.00 -6.63
C HIS A 144 5.98 10.08 -7.35
N GLY A 145 6.68 10.91 -6.58
CA GLY A 145 7.55 11.95 -7.11
C GLY A 145 8.40 12.59 -6.01
N PRO A 146 9.35 13.48 -6.36
CA PRO A 146 10.20 14.17 -5.38
C PRO A 146 9.38 15.11 -4.48
N GLY A 147 9.90 15.42 -3.28
CA GLY A 147 9.26 16.34 -2.34
C GLY A 147 8.15 15.72 -1.49
N LYS A 148 7.45 16.55 -0.71
CA LYS A 148 6.38 16.09 0.19
C LYS A 148 5.12 15.76 -0.60
N LYS A 149 4.42 14.69 -0.22
CA LYS A 149 3.19 14.22 -0.91
C LYS A 149 2.17 15.32 -1.17
N HIS A 150 1.90 16.16 -0.17
CA HIS A 150 0.89 17.23 -0.26
C HIS A 150 1.33 18.47 -1.02
N GLU A 151 2.60 18.58 -1.42
CA GLU A 151 3.12 19.66 -2.26
C GLU A 151 3.16 19.25 -3.75
N ARG A 152 2.86 17.98 -4.05
CA ARG A 152 2.83 17.43 -5.42
C ARG A 152 1.41 17.45 -5.96
N ARG A 153 1.29 17.51 -7.28
CA ARG A 153 0.03 17.17 -7.96
C ARG A 153 -0.24 15.68 -7.77
N ILE A 154 -1.44 15.35 -7.30
CA ILE A 154 -1.92 13.98 -7.12
C ILE A 154 -3.15 13.81 -8.02
N ALA A 155 -2.99 13.11 -9.13
CA ALA A 155 -4.11 12.77 -10.02
C ALA A 155 -4.11 11.26 -10.24
N LEU A 156 -5.30 10.68 -10.39
CA LEU A 156 -5.43 9.29 -10.81
C LEU A 156 -5.20 9.19 -12.31
N GLU A 157 -4.42 8.20 -12.74
CA GLU A 157 -4.38 7.81 -14.14
C GLU A 157 -5.74 7.25 -14.58
N PRO A 158 -6.10 7.28 -15.88
CA PRO A 158 -7.41 6.81 -16.35
C PRO A 158 -7.76 5.40 -15.86
N TRP A 159 -6.81 4.46 -15.89
CA TRP A 159 -7.00 3.09 -15.40
C TRP A 159 -7.18 3.02 -13.88
N GLN A 160 -6.60 3.95 -13.11
CA GLN A 160 -6.85 4.02 -11.66
C GLN A 160 -8.25 4.57 -11.39
N GLN A 161 -8.69 5.56 -12.19
CA GLN A 161 -10.03 6.12 -12.09
C GLN A 161 -11.09 5.06 -12.39
N GLU A 162 -10.92 4.26 -13.45
CA GLU A 162 -11.81 3.13 -13.75
C GLU A 162 -11.94 2.15 -12.58
N ILE A 163 -10.83 1.84 -11.89
CA ILE A 163 -10.85 0.97 -10.71
C ILE A 163 -11.56 1.64 -9.53
N VAL A 164 -11.31 2.94 -9.28
CA VAL A 164 -11.97 3.68 -8.18
C VAL A 164 -13.47 3.84 -8.44
N ASP A 165 -13.89 4.04 -9.69
CA ASP A 165 -15.30 4.13 -10.06
C ASP A 165 -16.01 2.78 -9.91
N ALA A 166 -15.32 1.67 -10.21
CA ALA A 166 -15.84 0.32 -10.02
C ALA A 166 -15.83 -0.14 -8.54
N HIS A 167 -14.86 0.34 -7.74
CA HIS A 167 -14.64 -0.06 -6.35
C HIS A 167 -14.51 1.17 -5.41
N PRO A 168 -15.53 2.05 -5.36
CA PRO A 168 -15.43 3.31 -4.63
C PRO A 168 -15.37 3.10 -3.12
N TRP A 169 -16.05 2.08 -2.61
CA TRP A 169 -16.11 1.78 -1.19
C TRP A 169 -14.78 1.29 -0.63
N GLU A 170 -14.05 0.48 -1.38
CA GLU A 170 -12.70 0.03 -1.03
C GLU A 170 -11.73 1.21 -0.99
N PHE A 171 -11.82 2.13 -1.96
CA PHE A 171 -11.02 3.36 -1.96
C PHE A 171 -11.34 4.26 -0.76
N ILE A 172 -12.64 4.52 -0.50
CA ILE A 172 -13.12 5.27 0.68
C ILE A 172 -12.60 4.61 1.97
N ARG A 173 -12.70 3.28 2.08
CA ARG A 173 -12.25 2.52 3.23
C ARG A 173 -10.75 2.70 3.46
N GLY A 174 -9.93 2.64 2.41
CA GLY A 174 -8.48 2.85 2.50
C GLY A 174 -8.12 4.26 2.99
N LEU A 175 -8.82 5.28 2.50
CA LEU A 175 -8.63 6.66 2.95
C LEU A 175 -9.09 6.87 4.41
N ILE A 176 -10.21 6.28 4.82
CA ILE A 176 -10.66 6.36 6.22
C ILE A 176 -9.74 5.57 7.15
N HIS A 177 -9.21 4.43 6.71
CA HIS A 177 -8.29 3.63 7.51
C HIS A 177 -6.96 4.34 7.76
N SER A 178 -6.49 5.15 6.81
CA SER A 178 -5.28 5.96 6.98
C SER A 178 -5.57 7.26 7.75
N ASP A 179 -6.04 8.29 7.04
CA ASP A 179 -6.20 9.67 7.54
C ASP A 179 -7.61 9.98 8.09
N GLY A 180 -8.44 8.96 8.26
CA GLY A 180 -9.80 9.10 8.76
C GLY A 180 -10.03 8.50 10.15
N CYS A 181 -11.16 8.92 10.73
CA CYS A 181 -11.66 8.35 11.97
C CYS A 181 -13.19 8.36 11.99
N ARG A 182 -13.74 7.45 12.79
CA ARG A 182 -15.15 7.44 13.19
C ARG A 182 -15.20 7.72 14.68
N ILE A 183 -15.90 8.78 15.08
CA ILE A 183 -16.05 9.16 16.48
C ILE A 183 -17.52 9.31 16.85
N THR A 184 -17.81 9.17 18.14
CA THR A 184 -19.12 9.58 18.69
C THR A 184 -18.99 11.00 19.18
N ASN A 185 -19.69 11.92 18.54
CA ASN A 185 -19.78 13.31 18.99
C ASN A 185 -21.02 13.50 19.85
N TRP A 186 -21.08 14.60 20.61
CA TRP A 186 -22.26 14.94 21.39
C TRP A 186 -22.62 16.42 21.27
N ALA A 187 -23.91 16.72 21.39
CA ALA A 187 -24.45 18.07 21.42
C ALA A 187 -25.61 18.15 22.42
N THR A 188 -25.90 19.35 22.94
CA THR A 188 -27.06 19.56 23.81
C THR A 188 -28.17 20.28 23.05
N ARG A 189 -29.41 19.85 23.24
CA ARG A 189 -30.60 20.52 22.70
C ARG A 189 -31.64 20.69 23.79
N MET A 190 -32.30 21.84 23.82
CA MET A 190 -33.48 22.06 24.67
C MET A 190 -34.66 21.30 24.09
N VAL A 191 -35.27 20.40 24.86
CA VAL A 191 -36.47 19.65 24.48
C VAL A 191 -37.44 19.66 25.65
N GLY A 192 -38.60 20.30 25.48
CA GLY A 192 -39.59 20.43 26.55
C GLY A 192 -39.12 21.25 27.76
N GLY A 193 -38.25 22.25 27.56
CA GLY A 193 -37.69 23.06 28.65
C GLY A 193 -36.47 22.44 29.37
N GLU A 194 -36.10 21.20 29.06
CA GLU A 194 -34.93 20.53 29.63
C GLU A 194 -33.78 20.45 28.63
N ARG A 195 -32.55 20.61 29.12
CA ARG A 195 -31.33 20.43 28.33
C ARG A 195 -31.01 18.93 28.23
N LYS A 196 -31.18 18.34 27.05
CA LYS A 196 -30.84 16.93 26.78
C LYS A 196 -29.55 16.83 25.97
N ARG A 197 -28.67 15.89 26.34
CA ARG A 197 -27.46 15.52 25.57
C ARG A 197 -27.82 14.46 24.54
N TYR A 198 -27.37 14.67 23.31
CA TYR A 198 -27.57 13.78 22.18
C TYR A 198 -26.21 13.38 21.63
N GLU A 199 -26.02 12.07 21.47
CA GLU A 199 -24.82 11.50 20.88
C GLU A 199 -25.09 11.10 19.44
N TYR A 200 -24.12 11.33 18.57
CA TYR A 200 -24.24 10.98 17.16
C TYR A 200 -22.88 10.58 16.58
N PRO A 201 -22.82 9.48 15.80
CA PRO A 201 -21.61 9.07 15.13
C PRO A 201 -21.27 10.05 14.00
N ARG A 202 -19.98 10.23 13.74
CA ARG A 202 -19.46 11.10 12.69
C ARG A 202 -18.15 10.54 12.15
N TYR A 203 -17.98 10.62 10.84
CA TYR A 203 -16.68 10.38 10.21
C TYR A 203 -15.96 11.69 9.94
N PHE A 204 -14.65 11.67 10.13
CA PHE A 204 -13.73 12.72 9.70
C PHE A 204 -12.65 12.14 8.82
N PHE A 205 -12.18 12.95 7.88
CA PHE A 205 -10.99 12.70 7.08
C PHE A 205 -10.17 13.98 7.01
N THR A 206 -8.89 13.91 7.36
CA THR A 206 -8.01 15.09 7.44
C THR A 206 -6.76 14.87 6.62
N ASN A 207 -6.59 15.62 5.51
CA ASN A 207 -5.39 15.49 4.69
C ASN A 207 -4.91 16.87 4.19
N ARG A 208 -3.59 17.07 4.14
CA ARG A 208 -3.00 18.34 3.67
C ARG A 208 -3.09 18.56 2.17
N SER A 209 -3.16 17.49 1.38
CA SER A 209 -3.26 17.57 -0.08
C SER A 209 -4.70 17.91 -0.49
N ASP A 210 -4.85 19.02 -1.21
CA ASP A 210 -6.14 19.43 -1.76
C ASP A 210 -6.66 18.39 -2.76
N ASP A 211 -5.77 17.84 -3.57
CA ASP A 211 -6.07 16.78 -4.53
C ASP A 211 -6.59 15.50 -3.84
N ILE A 212 -5.95 15.04 -2.76
CA ILE A 212 -6.42 13.84 -2.03
C ILE A 212 -7.77 14.11 -1.37
N ARG A 213 -7.97 15.30 -0.79
CA ARG A 213 -9.28 15.68 -0.27
C ARG A 213 -10.34 15.69 -1.36
N LYS A 214 -10.00 16.22 -2.55
CA LYS A 214 -10.90 16.23 -3.70
C LYS A 214 -11.27 14.82 -4.14
N LEU A 215 -10.29 13.93 -4.31
CA LEU A 215 -10.53 12.52 -4.64
C LEU A 215 -11.47 11.87 -3.64
N PHE A 216 -11.22 12.05 -2.34
CA PHE A 216 -12.11 11.52 -1.29
C PHE A 216 -13.54 12.07 -1.43
N SER A 217 -13.69 13.39 -1.52
CA SER A 217 -15.01 14.02 -1.61
C SER A 217 -15.78 13.67 -2.88
N ASP A 218 -15.09 13.58 -4.02
CA ASP A 218 -15.71 13.20 -5.29
C ASP A 218 -16.24 11.76 -5.19
N THR A 219 -15.44 10.83 -4.66
CA THR A 219 -15.87 9.43 -4.46
C THR A 219 -17.03 9.33 -3.47
N LEU A 220 -17.02 10.09 -2.36
CA LEU A 220 -18.17 10.15 -1.44
C LEU A 220 -19.44 10.64 -2.16
N THR A 221 -19.32 11.66 -3.00
CA THR A 221 -20.45 12.22 -3.76
C THR A 221 -21.00 11.19 -4.74
N ALA A 222 -20.13 10.45 -5.43
CA ALA A 222 -20.51 9.42 -6.40
C ALA A 222 -21.33 8.28 -5.76
N VAL A 223 -21.06 7.94 -4.50
CA VAL A 223 -21.82 6.92 -3.75
C VAL A 223 -22.99 7.48 -2.93
N GLY A 224 -23.34 8.77 -3.12
CA GLY A 224 -24.46 9.42 -2.43
C GLY A 224 -24.20 9.74 -0.95
N VAL A 225 -22.94 9.68 -0.50
CA VAL A 225 -22.57 10.12 0.86
C VAL A 225 -22.51 11.64 0.90
N GLU A 226 -23.42 12.23 1.66
CA GLU A 226 -23.39 13.67 1.91
C GLU A 226 -22.31 14.03 2.92
N TRP A 227 -21.46 14.98 2.56
CA TRP A 227 -20.33 15.46 3.35
C TRP A 227 -20.27 17.00 3.35
N THR A 228 -19.49 17.55 4.29
CA THR A 228 -19.17 18.98 4.33
C THR A 228 -17.71 19.17 4.66
N THR A 229 -17.17 20.32 4.27
CA THR A 229 -15.85 20.76 4.70
C THR A 229 -15.94 21.46 6.05
N LEU A 230 -15.01 21.16 6.97
CA LEU A 230 -14.78 22.00 8.16
C LEU A 230 -13.44 22.70 8.05
N ALA A 231 -13.45 24.03 8.18
CA ALA A 231 -12.23 24.80 8.31
C ALA A 231 -11.66 24.64 9.74
N ARG A 232 -10.36 24.34 9.85
CA ARG A 232 -9.60 24.50 11.10
C ARG A 232 -8.87 25.84 10.99
N GLY A 233 -9.45 26.90 11.56
CA GLY A 233 -8.99 28.27 11.28
C GLY A 233 -9.31 28.66 9.82
N SER A 234 -8.31 29.13 9.06
CA SER A 234 -8.49 29.57 7.67
C SER A 234 -8.29 28.46 6.61
N LYS A 235 -7.88 27.24 6.99
CA LYS A 235 -7.59 26.16 6.01
C LYS A 235 -8.63 25.04 6.07
N PRO A 236 -9.32 24.73 4.95
CA PRO A 236 -10.30 23.65 4.86
C PRO A 236 -9.64 22.27 4.72
N LEU A 237 -9.04 21.76 5.79
CA LEU A 237 -8.31 20.49 5.78
C LEU A 237 -9.17 19.26 6.11
N ASN A 238 -10.39 19.44 6.59
CA ASN A 238 -11.21 18.35 7.11
C ASN A 238 -12.47 18.15 6.27
N ILE A 239 -12.70 16.92 5.85
CA ILE A 239 -13.99 16.47 5.33
C ILE A 239 -14.73 15.77 6.46
N SER A 240 -16.01 16.07 6.59
CA SER A 240 -16.88 15.56 7.65
C SER A 240 -18.14 14.94 7.08
N VAL A 241 -18.47 13.73 7.53
CA VAL A 241 -19.74 13.06 7.27
C VAL A 241 -20.50 12.90 8.59
N ALA A 242 -21.60 13.62 8.74
CA ALA A 242 -22.38 13.68 10.00
C ALA A 242 -23.88 13.38 9.82
N ARG A 243 -24.39 13.36 8.58
CA ARG A 243 -25.80 13.05 8.34
C ARG A 243 -26.05 11.57 8.63
N ARG A 244 -27.12 11.27 9.37
CA ARG A 244 -27.40 9.91 9.87
C ARG A 244 -27.43 8.87 8.76
N ALA A 245 -28.06 9.17 7.62
CA ALA A 245 -28.12 8.27 6.47
C ALA A 245 -26.73 8.02 5.86
N SER A 246 -25.95 9.09 5.64
CA SER A 246 -24.57 9.00 5.16
C SER A 246 -23.66 8.22 6.10
N VAL A 247 -23.79 8.42 7.42
CA VAL A 247 -23.00 7.68 8.41
C VAL A 247 -23.39 6.21 8.43
N ALA A 248 -24.68 5.87 8.33
CA ALA A 248 -25.12 4.49 8.23
C ALA A 248 -24.60 3.80 6.95
N LEU A 249 -24.55 4.54 5.84
CA LEU A 249 -23.98 4.05 4.59
C LEU A 249 -22.47 3.81 4.71
N MET A 250 -21.73 4.75 5.31
CA MET A 250 -20.30 4.58 5.63
C MET A 250 -20.07 3.39 6.57
N ASP A 251 -20.90 3.22 7.61
CA ASP A 251 -20.80 2.11 8.57
C ASP A 251 -20.96 0.75 7.87
N ALA A 252 -21.90 0.64 6.92
CA ALA A 252 -22.17 -0.58 6.17
C ALA A 252 -21.00 -1.02 5.27
N HIS A 253 -20.21 -0.07 4.75
CA HIS A 253 -19.19 -0.35 3.72
C HIS A 253 -17.75 -0.21 4.21
N VAL A 254 -17.45 0.73 5.12
CA VAL A 254 -16.10 0.89 5.70
C VAL A 254 -15.84 -0.16 6.78
N GLY A 255 -16.87 -0.47 7.56
CA GLY A 255 -16.78 -1.37 8.70
C GLY A 255 -15.99 -0.79 9.89
N PRO A 256 -15.87 -1.56 10.98
CA PRO A 256 -15.11 -1.14 12.15
C PRO A 256 -13.60 -1.10 11.86
N LYS A 257 -12.93 -0.11 12.44
CA LYS A 257 -11.46 -0.06 12.53
C LYS A 257 -11.06 -0.89 13.76
N TYR A 258 -10.32 -1.97 13.55
CA TYR A 258 -9.81 -2.88 14.59
C TYR A 258 -8.44 -3.44 14.17
#